data_AF-A0A6J7H9X1-F1
#
_entry.id   AF-A0A6J7H9X1-F1
#
_cell.length_a   1.000
_cell.length_b   1.000
_cell.length_c   1.000
_cell.angle_alpha   90.00
_cell.angle_beta   90.00
_cell.angle_gamma   90.00
#
_symmetry.space_group_name_H-M   'P 1'
#
loop_
_entity.id
_entity.type
_entity.pdbx_description
1 polymer ?
#
loop_
_entity_poly.entity_id
_entity_poly.type
_entity_poly.pdbx_seq_one_letter_code
_entity_poly.pdbx_strand_id
1 'polypeptide(L)'
;MEFGVSSEIVSGALVVSVRGDVDLATASHLDSEILTSWQPPQALIVDASAVPFMDSTGLGVLIKAAERAGELGGTVAIVTTTDRVRKVITITGLDSFIYVARSLPEALRATKFT
;
A
#
# COMPACT_ATOMS: atom_id res chain seq x y z
N MET A 1 -6.30 -13.78 -13.85
CA MET A 1 -5.34 -12.69 -14.12
C MET A 1 -4.00 -13.10 -13.54
N GLU A 2 -2.89 -12.82 -14.21
CA GLU A 2 -1.56 -13.09 -13.66
C GLU A 2 -1.21 -12.01 -12.61
N PHE A 3 -0.72 -12.45 -11.45
CA PHE A 3 -0.25 -11.55 -10.41
C PHE A 3 0.97 -10.74 -10.90
N GLY A 4 1.05 -9.47 -10.56
CA GLY A 4 2.22 -8.65 -10.88
C GLY A 4 2.42 -7.55 -9.85
N VAL A 5 3.68 -7.27 -9.54
CA VAL A 5 4.10 -6.20 -8.67
C VAL A 5 5.30 -5.47 -9.29
N SER A 6 5.32 -4.15 -9.21
CA SER A 6 6.42 -3.31 -9.67
C SER A 6 6.49 -2.03 -8.85
N SER A 7 7.66 -1.40 -8.79
CA SER A 7 7.83 -0.14 -8.06
C SER A 7 8.53 0.94 -8.89
N GLU A 8 8.18 2.19 -8.61
CA GLU A 8 8.81 3.37 -9.20
C GLU A 8 8.76 4.56 -8.23
N ILE A 9 9.68 5.52 -8.39
CA ILE A 9 9.68 6.75 -7.61
C ILE A 9 8.91 7.83 -8.38
N VAL A 10 7.83 8.35 -7.78
CA VAL A 10 6.99 9.40 -8.36
C VAL A 10 6.90 10.56 -7.38
N SER A 11 7.39 11.74 -7.78
CA SER A 11 7.37 12.94 -6.92
C SER A 11 8.01 12.74 -5.53
N GLY A 12 9.03 11.88 -5.43
CA GLY A 12 9.73 11.57 -4.18
C GLY A 12 9.03 10.55 -3.28
N ALA A 13 7.90 9.98 -3.71
CA ALA A 13 7.26 8.83 -3.05
C ALA A 13 7.59 7.54 -3.82
N LEU A 14 7.75 6.43 -3.11
CA LEU A 14 7.76 5.11 -3.73
C LEU A 14 6.31 4.69 -4.02
N VAL A 15 6.01 4.43 -5.29
CA VAL A 15 4.74 3.86 -5.73
C VAL A 15 4.95 2.40 -6.06
N VAL A 16 4.29 1.51 -5.33
CA VAL A 16 4.27 0.07 -5.59
C VAL A 16 2.94 -0.28 -6.24
N SER A 17 2.96 -0.58 -7.53
CA SER A 17 1.78 -0.99 -8.28
C SER A 17 1.60 -2.50 -8.19
N VAL A 18 0.40 -2.94 -7.81
CA VAL A 18 0.06 -4.36 -7.71
C VAL A 18 -1.20 -4.66 -8.52
N ARG A 19 -1.20 -5.81 -9.20
CA ARG A 19 -2.33 -6.30 -9.99
C ARG A 19 -2.59 -7.78 -9.74
N GLY A 20 -3.84 -8.18 -9.90
CA GLY A 20 -4.28 -9.54 -9.56
C GLY A 20 -4.59 -9.71 -8.08
N ASP A 21 -4.89 -10.93 -7.66
CA ASP A 21 -5.30 -11.21 -6.28
C ASP A 21 -4.12 -11.13 -5.31
N VAL A 22 -4.34 -10.49 -4.15
CA VAL A 22 -3.39 -10.46 -3.05
C VAL A 22 -3.87 -11.40 -1.95
N ASP A 23 -3.28 -12.58 -1.90
CA ASP A 23 -3.62 -13.65 -0.98
C ASP A 23 -2.37 -14.29 -0.37
N LEU A 24 -2.53 -15.41 0.33
CA LEU A 24 -1.43 -16.16 0.92
C LEU A 24 -0.30 -16.49 -0.07
N ALA A 25 -0.61 -16.73 -1.35
CA ALA A 25 0.38 -17.12 -2.35
C ALA A 25 1.15 -15.92 -2.92
N THR A 26 0.55 -14.73 -2.92
CA THR A 26 1.11 -13.54 -3.61
C THR A 26 1.53 -12.41 -2.67
N ALA A 27 1.03 -12.38 -1.44
CA ALA A 27 1.33 -11.33 -0.47
C ALA A 27 2.83 -11.23 -0.14
N SER A 28 3.57 -12.35 -0.17
CA SER A 28 5.02 -12.36 0.06
C SER A 28 5.79 -11.59 -1.01
N HIS A 29 5.32 -11.57 -2.26
CA HIS A 29 5.94 -10.81 -3.33
C HIS A 29 5.73 -9.30 -3.13
N LEU A 30 4.53 -8.90 -2.71
CA LEU A 30 4.25 -7.50 -2.35
C LEU A 30 5.11 -7.04 -1.16
N ASP A 31 5.19 -7.85 -0.10
CA ASP A 31 6.03 -7.57 1.07
C ASP A 31 7.49 -7.42 0.67
N SER A 32 8.00 -8.34 -0.15
CA SER A 32 9.40 -8.34 -0.60
C SER A 32 9.74 -7.11 -1.46
N GLU A 33 8.84 -6.71 -2.36
CA GLU A 33 9.03 -5.52 -3.19
C GLU A 33 9.06 -4.25 -2.33
N ILE A 34 8.14 -4.11 -1.37
CA ILE A 34 8.12 -2.98 -0.44
C ILE A 34 9.41 -2.96 0.38
N LEU A 35 9.82 -4.08 0.98
CA LEU A 35 11.00 -4.14 1.83
C LEU A 35 12.30 -3.83 1.09
N THR A 36 12.38 -4.21 -0.19
CA THR A 36 13.57 -4.01 -1.04
C THR A 36 13.66 -2.59 -1.56
N SER A 37 12.54 -2.03 -2.01
CA SER A 37 12.51 -0.77 -2.75
C SER A 37 12.23 0.44 -1.86
N TRP A 38 11.60 0.25 -0.69
CA TRP A 38 11.20 1.35 0.19
C TRP A 38 12.28 1.73 1.20
N GLN A 39 12.67 3.00 1.13
CA GLN A 39 13.60 3.64 2.06
C GLN A 39 12.92 4.82 2.75
N PRO A 40 12.32 4.64 3.94
CA PRO A 40 11.82 5.75 4.77
C PRO A 40 12.92 6.80 5.05
N PRO A 41 12.58 8.08 5.26
CA PRO A 41 11.24 8.60 5.57
C PRO A 41 10.38 8.95 4.34
N GLN A 42 10.78 8.54 3.13
CA GLN A 42 9.96 8.79 1.94
C GLN A 42 8.58 8.12 2.06
N ALA A 43 7.57 8.71 1.44
CA ALA A 43 6.24 8.12 1.41
C ALA A 43 6.20 6.80 0.61
N LEU A 44 5.41 5.84 1.09
CA LEU A 44 5.03 4.63 0.35
C LEU A 44 3.57 4.76 -0.10
N ILE A 45 3.32 4.50 -1.38
CA ILE A 45 1.98 4.40 -1.94
C ILE A 45 1.83 3.02 -2.57
N VAL A 46 0.91 2.21 -2.05
CA VAL A 46 0.54 0.93 -2.66
C VAL A 46 -0.65 1.16 -3.59
N ASP A 47 -0.44 1.12 -4.90
CA ASP A 47 -1.54 1.20 -5.87
C ASP A 47 -2.14 -0.19 -6.11
N ALA A 48 -3.25 -0.45 -5.42
CA ALA A 48 -4.06 -1.65 -5.51
C ALA A 48 -5.33 -1.43 -6.34
N SER A 49 -5.36 -0.44 -7.24
CA SER A 49 -6.52 -0.18 -8.12
C SER A 49 -6.81 -1.34 -9.07
N ALA A 50 -5.81 -2.16 -9.39
CA ALA A 50 -5.92 -3.36 -10.22
C ALA A 50 -5.97 -4.66 -9.41
N VAL A 51 -6.27 -4.58 -8.10
CA VAL A 51 -6.43 -5.72 -7.20
C VAL A 51 -7.92 -5.96 -6.94
N PRO A 52 -8.52 -7.00 -7.54
CA PRO A 52 -9.94 -7.28 -7.34
C PRO A 52 -10.22 -7.90 -5.97
N PHE A 53 -9.22 -8.54 -5.35
CA PHE A 53 -9.34 -9.17 -4.04
C PHE A 53 -8.05 -9.05 -3.21
N MET A 54 -8.21 -8.77 -1.92
CA MET A 54 -7.14 -8.78 -0.92
C MET A 54 -7.66 -9.44 0.36
N ASP A 55 -6.96 -10.45 0.86
CA ASP A 55 -7.27 -11.13 2.12
C ASP A 55 -6.53 -10.53 3.34
N SER A 56 -6.60 -11.20 4.48
CA SER A 56 -5.91 -10.79 5.71
C SER A 56 -4.40 -10.80 5.59
N THR A 57 -3.81 -11.66 4.74
CA THR A 57 -2.36 -11.73 4.53
C THR A 57 -1.89 -10.48 3.79
N GLY A 58 -2.62 -10.07 2.75
CA GLY A 58 -2.34 -8.82 2.04
C GLY A 58 -2.45 -7.60 2.93
N LEU A 59 -3.45 -7.55 3.80
CA LEU A 59 -3.57 -6.48 4.80
C LEU A 59 -2.46 -6.50 5.84
N GLY A 60 -1.98 -7.68 6.23
CA GLY A 60 -0.81 -7.84 7.11
C GLY A 60 0.44 -7.16 6.55
N VAL A 61 0.63 -7.16 5.23
CA VAL A 61 1.73 -6.43 4.58
C VAL A 61 1.58 -4.91 4.78
N LEU A 62 0.38 -4.38 4.65
CA LEU A 62 0.11 -2.95 4.88
C LEU A 62 0.30 -2.55 6.35
N ILE A 63 -0.10 -3.41 7.29
CA ILE A 63 0.11 -3.19 8.72
C ILE A 63 1.60 -3.08 9.04
N LYS A 64 2.42 -4.03 8.57
CA LYS A 64 3.88 -3.99 8.75
C LYS A 64 4.50 -2.72 8.15
N ALA A 65 4.02 -2.31 6.97
CA ALA A 65 4.50 -1.08 6.35
C ALA A 65 4.14 0.15 7.18
N ALA A 66 2.92 0.21 7.75
CA ALA A 66 2.48 1.29 8.62
C ALA A 66 3.29 1.35 9.92
N GLU A 67 3.57 0.20 10.56
CA GLU A 67 4.44 0.11 11.74
C GLU A 67 5.84 0.65 11.43
N ARG A 68 6.45 0.18 10.33
CA ARG A 68 7.76 0.64 9.88
C ARG A 68 7.79 2.15 9.56
N ALA A 69 6.72 2.70 8.98
CA ALA A 69 6.58 4.13 8.78
C ALA A 69 6.56 4.89 10.12
N GLY A 70 5.81 4.41 11.11
CA GLY A 70 5.74 5.01 12.43
C GLY A 70 7.09 5.02 13.15
N GLU A 71 7.89 3.96 13.00
CA GLU A 71 9.24 3.86 13.58
C GLU A 71 10.27 4.76 12.87
N LEU A 72 10.17 4.91 11.56
CA LEU A 72 11.19 5.54 10.72
C LEU A 72 10.79 6.91 10.15
N GLY A 73 9.64 7.45 10.54
CA GLY A 73 9.15 8.77 10.12
C GLY A 73 8.61 8.82 8.69
N GLY A 74 8.18 7.70 8.12
CA GLY A 74 7.55 7.62 6.80
C GLY A 74 6.03 7.82 6.85
N THR A 75 5.41 7.89 5.67
CA THR A 75 3.95 7.81 5.52
C THR A 75 3.58 6.68 4.58
N VAL A 76 2.42 6.09 4.80
CA VAL A 76 1.88 5.01 3.95
C VAL A 76 0.50 5.41 3.44
N ALA A 77 0.27 5.18 2.16
CA ALA A 77 -1.05 5.26 1.56
C ALA A 77 -1.34 4.00 0.73
N ILE A 78 -2.62 3.67 0.61
CA ILE A 78 -3.12 2.68 -0.33
C ILE A 78 -4.12 3.33 -1.27
N VAL A 79 -3.98 3.07 -2.56
CA VAL A 79 -5.01 3.34 -3.56
C VAL A 79 -5.81 2.06 -3.75
N THR A 80 -7.11 2.12 -3.51
CA THR A 80 -8.00 1.01 -3.83
C THR A 80 -9.32 1.57 -4.32
N THR A 81 -10.00 0.85 -5.20
CA THR A 81 -11.36 1.18 -5.67
C THR A 81 -12.42 0.25 -5.07
N THR A 82 -12.00 -0.82 -4.41
CA THR A 82 -12.88 -1.88 -3.91
C THR A 82 -13.39 -1.59 -2.50
N ASP A 83 -14.71 -1.45 -2.33
CA ASP A 83 -15.33 -1.21 -1.01
C ASP A 83 -15.03 -2.30 0.01
N ARG A 84 -14.82 -3.54 -0.46
CA ARG A 84 -14.41 -4.65 0.41
C ARG A 84 -13.09 -4.36 1.11
N VAL A 85 -12.07 -3.89 0.37
CA VAL A 85 -10.75 -3.59 0.94
C VAL A 85 -10.87 -2.43 1.92
N ARG A 86 -11.58 -1.35 1.55
CA ARG A 86 -11.82 -0.22 2.46
C ARG A 86 -12.51 -0.66 3.74
N LYS A 87 -13.57 -1.47 3.63
CA LYS A 87 -14.32 -1.95 4.78
C LYS A 87 -13.45 -2.75 5.74
N VAL A 88 -12.57 -3.62 5.23
CA VAL A 88 -11.68 -4.36 6.11
C VAL A 88 -10.65 -3.44 6.76
N ILE A 89 -10.06 -2.49 6.03
CA ILE A 89 -9.14 -1.48 6.59
C ILE A 89 -9.80 -0.70 7.74
N THR A 90 -11.06 -0.28 7.57
CA THR A 90 -11.81 0.42 8.63
C THR A 90 -12.13 -0.49 9.81
N ILE A 91 -12.48 -1.77 9.58
CA ILE A 91 -12.72 -2.73 10.67
C ILE A 91 -11.44 -2.99 11.47
N THR A 92 -10.28 -3.04 10.83
CA THR A 92 -9.00 -3.23 11.50
C THR A 92 -8.44 -1.96 12.12
N GLY A 93 -9.06 -0.80 11.88
CA GLY A 93 -8.57 0.52 12.33
C GLY A 93 -7.28 0.96 11.66
N LEU A 94 -6.89 0.31 10.56
CA LEU A 94 -5.63 0.59 9.86
C LEU A 94 -5.65 1.97 9.18
N ASP A 95 -6.84 2.50 8.88
CA ASP A 95 -7.06 3.87 8.41
C ASP A 95 -6.63 4.96 9.40
N SER A 96 -6.34 4.61 10.65
CA SER A 96 -5.71 5.54 11.62
C SER A 96 -4.20 5.71 11.39
N PHE A 97 -3.57 4.81 10.63
CA PHE A 97 -2.12 4.79 10.41
C PHE A 97 -1.73 4.97 8.94
N ILE A 98 -2.65 4.66 8.01
CA ILE A 98 -2.42 4.80 6.56
C ILE A 98 -3.51 5.66 5.93
N TYR A 99 -3.16 6.35 4.84
CA TYR A 99 -4.13 7.07 4.04
C TYR A 99 -4.79 6.15 3.00
N VAL A 100 -6.12 6.13 2.94
CA VAL A 100 -6.87 5.33 1.96
C VAL A 100 -7.39 6.24 0.85
N ALA A 101 -6.73 6.20 -0.31
CA ALA A 101 -7.08 6.98 -1.48
C ALA A 101 -8.00 6.22 -2.44
N ARG A 102 -8.70 6.96 -3.30
CA ARG A 102 -9.45 6.41 -4.46
C ARG A 102 -8.65 6.48 -5.75
N SER A 103 -7.56 7.24 -5.78
CA SER A 103 -6.69 7.38 -6.95
C SER A 103 -5.24 7.68 -6.56
N LEU A 104 -4.29 7.33 -7.45
CA LEU A 104 -2.87 7.67 -7.25
C LEU A 104 -2.62 9.18 -7.12
N PRO A 105 -3.23 10.07 -7.92
CA PRO A 105 -3.06 11.52 -7.74
C PRO A 105 -3.54 12.03 -6.37
N GLU A 106 -4.57 11.42 -5.79
CA GLU A 106 -5.05 11.74 -4.45
C GLU A 106 -4.05 11.30 -3.38
N ALA A 107 -3.56 10.06 -3.45
CA ALA A 107 -2.52 9.56 -2.55
C ALA A 107 -1.26 10.43 -2.59
N LEU A 108 -0.78 10.77 -3.80
CA LEU A 108 0.39 11.63 -4.00
C LEU A 108 0.21 13.05 -3.43
N ARG A 109 -1.02 13.56 -3.31
CA ARG A 109 -1.26 14.86 -2.66
C ARG A 109 -1.29 14.72 -1.14
N ALA A 110 -1.87 13.63 -0.64
CA ALA A 110 -2.01 13.37 0.79
C ALA A 110 -0.67 13.03 1.48
N THR A 111 0.27 12.41 0.77
CA THR A 111 1.57 11.98 1.31
C THR A 111 2.72 12.95 1.04
N LYS A 112 2.45 14.10 0.41
CA LYS A 112 3.47 15.15 0.25
C LYS A 112 3.80 15.78 1.60
N PHE A 113 4.99 15.50 2.10
CA PHE A 113 5.60 16.29 3.16
C PHE A 113 5.90 17.70 2.64
N THR A 114 5.48 18.72 3.39
CA THR A 114 5.95 20.11 3.25
C THR A 114 7.30 20.26 3.94
#